data_AF-A0A955MXH8-F1
#
_entry.id   AF-A0A955MXH8-F1
#
_cell.length_a   1.000
_cell.length_b   1.000
_cell.length_c   1.000
_cell.angle_alpha   90.00
_cell.angle_beta   90.00
_cell.angle_gamma   90.00
#
_symmetry.space_group_name_H-M   'P 1'
#
loop_
_entity.id
_entity.type
_entity.pdbx_description
1 polymer ?
#
loop_
_entity_poly.entity_id
_entity_poly.type
_entity_poly.pdbx_seq_one_letter_code
_entity_poly.pdbx_strand_id
1 'polypeptide(L)'
;MPEQTGWLFDYYPMGPEMVFWLIPDGGEDRLRLVSPYAPSCYVETRDPKKLDRFLVSLSKTTAFVPVGKTERKDFWTGKDRELFELKVVNLDRAYQEINQLYRKHPDLSYYDCDIPFEQFFGYKHNLFPSVRCRFRYEGENLLECEPLEETGDTNYPAMPLRVAQLHGEAYLDPRRASLHYLALQMGDAMIEWETDDLSDLFHSLNAYLDDWDPDLIWTTGGDSLLMPCLFHLAGRLNIPLHLDRELNIRRKISLEGRSYVSYGRIVYRDPDYPLWGRWHIDHRNCFLDHESDLDGLIEASRVSRLPVQRMARRSIGTGISSVQMAYVSQRGYPIPWKKSQPEGWKTGMQLIVADRGGMTYMPKPGAYENVVELDFISMYPSIMTNFNISPETIDCACCPDAEYRVPELGYRVCEKRKGMISGSLIA
;
A
#
# COMPACT_ATOMS: atom_id res chain seq x y z
N MET A 1 29.74 -5.20 15.70
CA MET A 1 29.43 -4.75 14.32
C MET A 1 28.97 -3.31 14.38
N PRO A 2 29.40 -2.45 13.45
CA PRO A 2 29.03 -1.05 13.50
C PRO A 2 27.52 -0.93 13.30
N GLU A 3 26.89 -0.30 14.27
CA GLU A 3 25.51 0.14 14.20
C GLU A 3 25.47 1.42 13.37
N GLN A 4 24.50 1.53 12.47
CA GLN A 4 24.31 2.72 11.64
C GLN A 4 22.89 3.26 11.78
N THR A 5 22.74 4.53 11.45
CA THR A 5 21.46 5.25 11.40
C THR A 5 21.26 5.84 10.01
N GLY A 6 20.00 5.90 9.58
CA GLY A 6 19.64 6.38 8.25
C GLY A 6 18.15 6.20 7.96
N TRP A 7 17.75 6.38 6.71
CA TRP A 7 16.36 6.27 6.28
C TRP A 7 16.08 4.95 5.56
N LEU A 8 14.94 4.33 5.88
CA LEU A 8 14.38 3.25 5.08
C LEU A 8 13.75 3.84 3.81
N PHE A 9 14.49 3.83 2.72
CA PHE A 9 14.05 4.36 1.44
C PHE A 9 13.00 3.45 0.80
N ASP A 10 13.32 2.18 0.56
CA ASP A 10 12.38 1.26 -0.09
C ASP A 10 12.53 -0.16 0.45
N TYR A 11 11.47 -0.96 0.34
CA TYR A 11 11.52 -2.36 0.73
C TYR A 11 10.42 -3.18 0.07
N TYR A 12 10.78 -4.36 -0.44
CA TYR A 12 9.89 -5.23 -1.19
C TYR A 12 10.34 -6.69 -1.18
N PRO A 13 9.42 -7.65 -1.41
CA PRO A 13 9.80 -9.05 -1.55
C PRO A 13 10.56 -9.28 -2.86
N MET A 14 11.60 -10.10 -2.83
CA MET A 14 12.25 -10.64 -4.02
C MET A 14 12.68 -12.09 -3.75
N GLY A 15 12.06 -13.05 -4.42
CA GLY A 15 12.34 -14.47 -4.17
C GLY A 15 11.94 -14.88 -2.73
N PRO A 16 12.85 -15.45 -1.92
CA PRO A 16 12.58 -15.83 -0.54
C PRO A 16 12.89 -14.74 0.51
N GLU A 17 13.30 -13.55 0.07
CA GLU A 17 13.82 -12.48 0.92
C GLU A 17 12.99 -11.20 0.79
N MET A 18 13.06 -10.38 1.83
CA MET A 18 12.76 -8.95 1.74
C MET A 18 14.04 -8.22 1.40
N VAL A 19 13.99 -7.38 0.37
CA VAL A 19 15.05 -6.43 0.01
C VAL A 19 14.75 -5.12 0.70
N PHE A 20 15.79 -4.47 1.20
CA PHE A 20 15.78 -3.17 1.85
C PHE A 20 16.77 -2.25 1.16
N TRP A 21 16.31 -1.06 0.82
CA TRP A 21 17.15 0.04 0.41
C TRP A 21 17.19 1.07 1.54
N LEU A 22 18.40 1.30 2.06
CA LEU A 22 18.66 2.21 3.15
C LEU A 22 19.60 3.31 2.69
N ILE A 23 19.36 4.53 3.18
CA ILE A 23 20.24 5.68 2.97
C ILE A 23 20.84 6.02 4.35
N PRO A 24 22.12 5.74 4.63
CA PRO A 24 22.76 6.13 5.89
C PRO A 24 22.74 7.64 6.09
N ASP A 25 22.92 8.11 7.33
CA ASP A 25 22.91 9.55 7.69
C ASP A 25 23.88 10.42 6.86
N GLY A 26 24.90 9.83 6.23
CA GLY A 26 25.80 10.52 5.30
C GLY A 26 25.17 10.89 3.95
N GLY A 27 24.04 10.28 3.58
CA GLY A 27 23.25 10.59 2.37
C GLY A 27 23.84 10.13 1.03
N GLU A 28 25.14 9.84 0.97
CA GLU A 28 25.83 9.49 -0.27
C GLU A 28 25.66 8.02 -0.71
N ASP A 29 25.67 7.09 0.25
CA ASP A 29 25.65 5.65 0.00
C ASP A 29 24.25 5.07 0.03
N ARG A 30 23.95 4.14 -0.90
CA ARG A 30 22.63 3.50 -1.02
C ARG A 30 22.85 2.02 -0.75
N LEU A 31 22.45 1.57 0.43
CA LEU A 31 22.70 0.21 0.89
C LEU A 31 21.54 -0.69 0.49
N ARG A 32 21.83 -1.66 -0.36
CA ARG A 32 20.94 -2.78 -0.65
C ARG A 32 21.24 -3.92 0.31
N LEU A 33 20.29 -4.20 1.21
CA LEU A 33 20.37 -5.32 2.15
C LEU A 33 19.20 -6.27 1.97
N VAL A 34 19.34 -7.50 2.44
CA VAL A 34 18.32 -8.55 2.36
C VAL A 34 18.08 -9.20 3.71
N SER A 35 16.86 -9.66 3.94
CA SER A 35 16.52 -10.47 5.11
C SER A 35 15.55 -11.58 4.71
N PRO A 36 15.77 -12.84 5.13
CA PRO A 36 14.84 -13.93 4.85
C PRO A 36 13.43 -13.61 5.35
N TYR A 37 12.43 -13.82 4.51
CA TYR A 37 11.05 -13.52 4.88
C TYR A 37 10.09 -14.63 4.49
N ALA A 38 9.43 -15.16 5.51
CA ALA A 38 8.43 -16.20 5.36
C ALA A 38 7.20 -15.83 6.21
N PRO A 39 6.27 -15.00 5.70
CA PRO A 39 5.05 -14.67 6.41
C PRO A 39 4.15 -15.90 6.55
N SER A 40 3.15 -15.78 7.41
CA SER A 40 2.11 -16.79 7.57
C SER A 40 0.77 -16.26 7.08
N CYS A 41 -0.02 -17.13 6.47
CA CYS A 41 -1.43 -16.89 6.20
C CYS A 41 -2.27 -18.03 6.80
N TYR A 42 -3.58 -17.84 6.87
CA TYR A 42 -4.46 -18.74 7.63
C TYR A 42 -5.68 -19.18 6.84
N VAL A 43 -6.10 -20.42 7.08
CA VAL A 43 -7.32 -21.01 6.52
C VAL A 43 -8.18 -21.58 7.63
N GLU A 44 -9.50 -21.46 7.49
CA GLU A 44 -10.45 -21.96 8.47
C GLU A 44 -11.55 -22.80 7.82
N THR A 45 -11.86 -23.93 8.46
CA THR A 45 -13.05 -24.73 8.22
C THR A 45 -13.45 -25.50 9.47
N ARG A 46 -14.76 -25.66 9.68
CA ARG A 46 -15.32 -26.53 10.74
C ARG A 46 -15.41 -28.00 10.31
N ASP A 47 -15.23 -28.29 9.02
CA ASP A 47 -15.31 -29.64 8.46
C ASP A 47 -13.89 -30.18 8.20
N PRO A 48 -13.45 -31.21 8.95
CA PRO A 48 -12.14 -31.84 8.76
C PRO A 48 -11.94 -32.39 7.34
N LYS A 49 -12.99 -32.92 6.69
CA LYS A 49 -12.88 -33.47 5.33
C LYS A 49 -12.58 -32.39 4.29
N LYS A 50 -13.03 -31.15 4.53
CA LYS A 50 -12.68 -30.01 3.67
C LYS A 50 -11.21 -29.64 3.86
N LEU A 51 -10.72 -29.66 5.09
CA LEU A 51 -9.31 -29.40 5.37
C LEU A 51 -8.41 -30.44 4.70
N ASP A 52 -8.75 -31.72 4.77
CA ASP A 52 -7.99 -32.79 4.10
C ASP A 52 -7.91 -32.58 2.58
N ARG A 53 -9.04 -32.26 1.94
CA ARG A 53 -9.08 -31.94 0.49
C ARG A 53 -8.26 -30.70 0.14
N PHE A 54 -8.27 -29.70 1.02
CA PHE A 54 -7.44 -28.51 0.89
C PHE A 54 -5.95 -28.87 0.97
N LEU A 55 -5.53 -29.66 1.96
CA LEU A 55 -4.13 -30.08 2.15
C LEU A 55 -3.61 -30.92 0.97
N VAL A 56 -4.46 -31.77 0.37
CA VAL A 56 -4.12 -32.50 -0.87
C VAL A 56 -3.92 -31.55 -2.07
N SER A 57 -4.63 -30.42 -2.09
CA SER A 57 -4.44 -29.40 -3.13
C SER A 57 -3.20 -28.54 -2.85
N LEU A 58 -2.95 -28.25 -1.57
CA LEU A 58 -1.81 -27.50 -1.07
C LEU A 58 -0.48 -28.23 -1.35
N SER A 59 -0.43 -29.56 -1.22
CA SER A 59 0.79 -30.35 -1.49
C SER A 59 1.27 -30.28 -2.94
N LYS A 60 0.43 -29.77 -3.85
CA LYS A 60 0.77 -29.53 -5.27
C LYS A 60 1.28 -28.11 -5.52
N THR A 61 1.27 -27.26 -4.49
CA THR A 61 1.73 -25.87 -4.55
C THR A 61 3.20 -25.81 -4.14
N THR A 62 3.89 -24.74 -4.57
CA THR A 62 5.31 -24.54 -4.25
C THR A 62 5.53 -23.36 -3.30
N ALA A 63 4.51 -22.53 -3.10
CA ALA A 63 4.57 -21.33 -2.29
C ALA A 63 4.24 -21.51 -0.82
N PHE A 64 3.60 -22.63 -0.43
CA PHE A 64 3.06 -22.80 0.91
C PHE A 64 3.50 -24.11 1.55
N VAL A 65 3.89 -24.04 2.82
CA VAL A 65 4.16 -25.20 3.66
C VAL A 65 3.13 -25.22 4.80
N PRO A 66 2.40 -26.34 5.02
CA PRO A 66 1.50 -26.44 6.15
C PRO A 66 2.28 -26.47 7.47
N VAL A 67 1.87 -25.65 8.44
CA VAL A 67 2.48 -25.62 9.79
C VAL A 67 1.63 -26.45 10.75
N GLY A 68 0.32 -26.19 10.79
CA GLY A 68 -0.60 -26.89 11.67
C GLY A 68 -1.69 -25.99 12.21
N LYS A 69 -2.43 -26.50 13.21
CA LYS A 69 -3.46 -25.73 13.91
C LYS A 69 -2.83 -24.68 14.82
N THR A 70 -3.45 -23.52 14.88
CA THR A 70 -3.03 -22.41 15.74
C THR A 70 -4.27 -21.65 16.23
N GLU A 71 -4.16 -20.98 17.36
CA GLU A 71 -5.24 -20.14 17.90
C GLU A 71 -4.93 -18.67 17.62
N ARG A 72 -5.94 -17.95 17.11
CA ARG A 72 -5.90 -16.50 16.92
C ARG A 72 -7.18 -15.88 17.44
N LYS A 73 -7.10 -14.64 17.93
CA LYS A 73 -8.30 -13.91 18.32
C LYS A 73 -9.06 -13.50 17.08
N ASP A 74 -10.36 -13.77 17.08
CA ASP A 74 -11.28 -13.24 16.09
C ASP A 74 -11.56 -11.77 16.38
N PHE A 75 -11.32 -10.91 15.39
CA PHE A 75 -11.50 -9.47 15.56
C PHE A 75 -12.94 -9.09 15.92
N TRP A 76 -13.93 -9.73 15.29
CA TRP A 76 -15.34 -9.42 15.44
C TRP A 76 -15.93 -9.83 16.79
N THR A 77 -15.51 -10.95 17.34
CA THR A 77 -16.07 -11.49 18.60
C THR A 77 -15.14 -11.31 19.79
N GLY A 78 -13.84 -11.07 19.55
CA GLY A 78 -12.80 -11.04 20.56
C GLY A 78 -12.48 -12.41 21.16
N LYS A 79 -13.07 -13.49 20.66
CA LYS A 79 -12.87 -14.87 21.13
C LYS A 79 -11.73 -15.54 20.36
N ASP A 80 -11.10 -16.52 20.99
CA ASP A 80 -10.12 -17.36 20.32
C ASP A 80 -10.79 -18.22 19.24
N ARG A 81 -10.07 -18.40 18.15
CA ARG A 81 -10.50 -19.10 16.94
C ARG A 81 -9.37 -20.00 16.47
N GLU A 82 -9.68 -21.28 16.30
CA GLU A 82 -8.74 -22.24 15.74
C GLU A 82 -8.65 -22.03 14.22
N LEU A 83 -7.42 -21.82 13.74
CA LEU A 83 -7.09 -21.64 12.32
C LEU A 83 -6.02 -22.66 11.92
N PHE A 84 -5.88 -22.90 10.62
CA PHE A 84 -4.77 -23.68 10.07
C PHE A 84 -3.73 -22.74 9.45
N GLU A 85 -2.52 -22.77 9.97
CA GLU A 85 -1.42 -21.90 9.56
C GLU A 85 -0.65 -22.48 8.37
N LEU A 86 -0.39 -21.61 7.39
CA LEU A 86 0.42 -21.87 6.21
C LEU A 86 1.60 -20.90 6.20
N LYS A 87 2.81 -21.43 6.13
CA LYS A 87 4.03 -20.63 5.96
C LYS A 87 4.22 -20.36 4.48
N VAL A 88 4.42 -19.10 4.10
CA VAL A 88 4.73 -18.71 2.73
C VAL A 88 6.25 -18.84 2.53
N VAL A 89 6.66 -19.72 1.64
CA VAL A 89 8.09 -20.01 1.35
C VAL A 89 8.54 -19.58 -0.04
N ASN A 90 7.61 -19.22 -0.92
CA ASN A 90 7.89 -18.60 -2.22
C ASN A 90 6.97 -17.40 -2.42
N LEU A 91 7.50 -16.19 -2.21
CA LEU A 91 6.72 -14.96 -2.27
C LEU A 91 6.23 -14.67 -3.70
N ASP A 92 7.05 -14.96 -4.72
CA ASP A 92 6.74 -14.70 -6.13
C ASP A 92 5.49 -15.46 -6.62
N ARG A 93 5.27 -16.68 -6.12
CA ARG A 93 4.15 -17.54 -6.53
C ARG A 93 2.95 -17.50 -5.59
N ALA A 94 3.10 -16.95 -4.38
CA ALA A 94 2.11 -17.02 -3.33
C ALA A 94 0.73 -16.51 -3.76
N TYR A 95 0.65 -15.28 -4.32
CA TYR A 95 -0.64 -14.72 -4.75
C TYR A 95 -1.29 -15.52 -5.89
N GLN A 96 -0.50 -16.04 -6.82
CA GLN A 96 -1.04 -16.84 -7.91
C GLN A 96 -1.60 -18.17 -7.39
N GLU A 97 -0.83 -18.88 -6.56
CA GLU A 97 -1.19 -20.19 -6.05
C GLU A 97 -2.33 -20.13 -5.02
N ILE A 98 -2.37 -19.12 -4.14
CA ILE A 98 -3.49 -18.96 -3.19
C ILE A 98 -4.81 -18.65 -3.91
N ASN A 99 -4.77 -17.88 -5.00
CA ASN A 99 -5.94 -17.66 -5.85
C ASN A 99 -6.42 -18.96 -6.52
N GLN A 100 -5.51 -19.85 -6.92
CA GLN A 100 -5.89 -21.16 -7.46
C GLN A 100 -6.50 -22.06 -6.37
N LEU A 101 -5.95 -22.04 -5.16
CA LEU A 101 -6.49 -22.77 -4.02
C LEU A 101 -7.89 -22.27 -3.66
N TYR A 102 -8.08 -20.96 -3.57
CA TYR A 102 -9.37 -20.33 -3.30
C TYR A 102 -10.44 -20.73 -4.33
N ARG A 103 -10.10 -20.77 -5.63
CA ARG A 103 -11.04 -21.21 -6.68
C ARG A 103 -11.45 -22.67 -6.52
N LYS A 104 -10.58 -23.52 -5.99
CA LYS A 104 -10.87 -24.96 -5.76
C LYS A 104 -11.62 -25.20 -4.45
N HIS A 105 -11.40 -24.35 -3.45
CA HIS A 105 -11.99 -24.46 -2.11
C HIS A 105 -12.61 -23.12 -1.66
N PRO A 106 -13.60 -22.59 -2.40
CA PRO A 106 -14.18 -21.27 -2.13
C PRO A 106 -15.02 -21.22 -0.84
N ASP A 107 -15.32 -22.39 -0.27
CA ASP A 107 -16.10 -22.58 0.95
C ASP A 107 -15.28 -22.51 2.23
N LEU A 108 -13.95 -22.32 2.14
CA LEU A 108 -13.07 -22.05 3.26
C LEU A 108 -12.97 -20.55 3.52
N SER A 109 -12.69 -20.17 4.77
CA SER A 109 -12.34 -18.78 5.08
C SER A 109 -10.82 -18.62 5.05
N TYR A 110 -10.34 -17.52 4.46
CA TYR A 110 -8.93 -17.23 4.23
C TYR A 110 -8.58 -15.89 4.90
N TYR A 111 -7.42 -15.86 5.55
CA TYR A 111 -6.94 -14.68 6.27
C TYR A 111 -5.47 -14.40 5.96
N ASP A 112 -5.13 -13.11 5.91
CA ASP A 112 -3.78 -12.59 5.59
C ASP A 112 -3.24 -13.09 4.23
N CYS A 113 -4.13 -13.35 3.26
CA CYS A 113 -3.76 -13.96 1.97
C CYS A 113 -3.55 -12.95 0.83
N ASP A 114 -4.01 -11.70 0.96
CA ASP A 114 -4.02 -10.71 -0.12
C ASP A 114 -3.38 -9.36 0.24
N ILE A 115 -2.81 -9.28 1.44
CA ILE A 115 -2.03 -8.11 1.86
C ILE A 115 -0.68 -8.19 1.13
N PRO A 116 -0.25 -7.12 0.44
CA PRO A 116 1.10 -7.00 -0.13
C PRO A 116 2.17 -7.32 0.92
N PHE A 117 3.17 -8.12 0.54
CA PHE A 117 4.15 -8.65 1.48
C PHE A 117 4.98 -7.57 2.15
N GLU A 118 5.35 -6.53 1.41
CA GLU A 118 6.02 -5.33 1.89
C GLU A 118 5.16 -4.59 2.92
N GLN A 119 3.87 -4.43 2.64
CA GLN A 119 2.94 -3.78 3.55
C GLN A 119 2.76 -4.61 4.83
N PHE A 120 2.61 -5.93 4.70
CA PHE A 120 2.46 -6.84 5.84
C PHE A 120 3.73 -6.91 6.70
N PHE A 121 4.91 -6.86 6.07
CA PHE A 121 6.19 -6.76 6.77
C PHE A 121 6.25 -5.47 7.60
N GLY A 122 5.94 -4.32 6.97
CA GLY A 122 5.90 -3.02 7.65
C GLY A 122 4.98 -3.01 8.86
N TYR A 123 3.80 -3.62 8.76
CA TYR A 123 2.88 -3.73 9.90
C TYR A 123 3.49 -4.47 11.08
N LYS A 124 4.07 -5.65 10.83
CA LYS A 124 4.61 -6.52 11.89
C LYS A 124 5.86 -5.98 12.55
N HIS A 125 6.68 -5.25 11.80
CA HIS A 125 7.96 -4.71 12.27
C HIS A 125 7.88 -3.23 12.65
N ASN A 126 6.68 -2.64 12.59
CA ASN A 126 6.45 -1.20 12.76
C ASN A 126 7.32 -0.33 11.84
N LEU A 127 7.66 -0.84 10.66
CA LEU A 127 8.40 -0.11 9.64
C LEU A 127 7.42 0.54 8.66
N PHE A 128 7.78 1.73 8.18
CA PHE A 128 7.00 2.50 7.24
C PHE A 128 7.94 3.29 6.31
N PRO A 129 7.48 3.72 5.12
CA PRO A 129 8.37 4.36 4.15
C PRO A 129 9.01 5.62 4.71
N SER A 130 10.27 5.88 4.33
CA SER A 130 11.08 7.03 4.77
C SER A 130 11.34 7.12 6.28
N VAL A 131 10.98 6.11 7.07
CA VAL A 131 11.25 6.12 8.52
C VAL A 131 12.75 6.16 8.75
N ARG A 132 13.19 7.06 9.64
CA ARG A 132 14.56 6.98 10.13
C ARG A 132 14.69 5.79 11.05
N CYS A 133 15.70 4.97 10.84
CA CYS A 133 15.89 3.71 11.55
C CYS A 133 17.34 3.53 11.96
N ARG A 134 17.52 2.72 13.00
CA ARG A 134 18.81 2.19 13.43
C ARG A 134 18.90 0.77 12.91
N PHE A 135 19.99 0.44 12.22
CA PHE A 135 20.13 -0.87 11.59
C PHE A 135 21.52 -1.46 11.77
N ARG A 136 21.56 -2.79 11.77
CA ARG A 136 22.78 -3.61 11.87
C ARG A 136 22.77 -4.64 10.76
N TYR A 137 23.92 -4.85 10.13
CA TYR A 137 24.04 -5.75 8.98
C TYR A 137 25.43 -6.43 8.92
N GLU A 138 25.49 -7.55 8.21
CA GLU A 138 26.71 -8.30 7.91
C GLU A 138 26.73 -8.69 6.42
N GLY A 139 27.69 -8.14 5.67
CA GLY A 139 27.69 -8.26 4.22
C GLY A 139 26.43 -7.61 3.64
N GLU A 140 25.62 -8.39 2.92
CA GLU A 140 24.32 -7.94 2.40
C GLU A 140 23.16 -8.31 3.34
N ASN A 141 23.39 -9.01 4.45
CA ASN A 141 22.33 -9.47 5.32
C ASN A 141 21.95 -8.40 6.36
N LEU A 142 20.70 -7.94 6.32
CA LEU A 142 20.11 -7.12 7.36
C LEU A 142 19.77 -7.99 8.58
N LEU A 143 20.41 -7.69 9.71
CA LEU A 143 20.20 -8.41 10.96
C LEU A 143 19.07 -7.77 11.77
N GLU A 144 19.08 -6.44 11.89
CA GLU A 144 18.10 -5.67 12.66
C GLU A 144 17.85 -4.32 11.99
N CYS A 145 16.61 -3.85 12.07
CA CYS A 145 16.18 -2.53 11.63
C CYS A 145 15.07 -2.05 12.58
N GLU A 146 15.38 -1.05 13.41
CA GLU A 146 14.49 -0.49 14.42
C GLU A 146 14.10 0.94 14.01
N PRO A 147 12.79 1.26 13.90
CA PRO A 147 12.37 2.63 13.64
C PRO A 147 12.75 3.53 14.82
N LEU A 148 13.21 4.74 14.53
CA LEU A 148 13.54 5.80 15.49
C LEU A 148 12.43 6.87 15.59
N GLU A 149 11.35 6.68 14.83
CA GLU A 149 10.24 7.61 14.67
C GLU A 149 8.93 6.83 14.73
N GLU A 150 7.85 7.53 15.05
CA GLU A 150 6.49 7.04 15.00
C GLU A 150 5.70 7.71 13.86
N THR A 151 4.62 7.08 13.41
CA THR A 151 3.77 7.62 12.33
C THR A 151 3.04 8.91 12.70
N GLY A 152 2.98 9.25 13.98
CA GLY A 152 2.40 10.51 14.47
C GLY A 152 3.43 11.64 14.65
N ASP A 153 4.72 11.38 14.42
CA ASP A 153 5.74 12.41 14.52
C ASP A 153 5.59 13.42 13.38
N THR A 154 5.45 14.69 13.74
CA THR A 154 5.28 15.81 12.79
C THR A 154 6.58 16.56 12.51
N ASN A 155 7.64 16.23 13.23
CA ASN A 155 8.95 16.85 13.10
C ASN A 155 10.01 15.76 12.94
N TYR A 156 10.36 15.47 11.69
CA TYR A 156 11.37 14.49 11.32
C TYR A 156 12.27 15.06 10.21
N PRO A 157 13.54 14.64 10.12
CA PRO A 157 14.44 15.11 9.08
C PRO A 157 14.04 14.56 7.71
N ALA A 158 14.10 15.41 6.69
CA ALA A 158 13.87 15.00 5.31
C ALA A 158 14.92 13.98 4.85
N MET A 159 14.46 12.97 4.10
CA MET A 159 15.33 11.97 3.49
C MET A 159 16.10 12.61 2.31
N PRO A 160 17.43 12.47 2.21
CA PRO A 160 18.23 13.13 1.18
C PRO A 160 18.11 12.40 -0.17
N LEU A 161 17.02 12.66 -0.90
CA LEU A 161 16.72 12.03 -2.18
C LEU A 161 17.42 12.71 -3.37
N ARG A 162 17.98 11.91 -4.27
CA ARG A 162 18.39 12.33 -5.62
C ARG A 162 17.20 12.17 -6.58
N VAL A 163 16.62 13.29 -6.99
CA VAL A 163 15.44 13.33 -7.89
C VAL A 163 15.86 13.65 -9.33
N ALA A 164 15.60 12.71 -10.24
CA ALA A 164 15.70 12.92 -11.68
C ALA A 164 14.32 13.20 -12.26
N GLN A 165 14.21 14.14 -13.20
CA GLN A 165 13.00 14.32 -14.00
C GLN A 165 13.22 13.77 -15.39
N LEU A 166 12.33 12.91 -15.83
CA LEU A 166 12.36 12.29 -17.15
C LEU A 166 11.13 12.76 -17.94
N HIS A 167 11.40 13.46 -19.04
CA HIS A 167 10.40 13.95 -19.97
C HIS A 167 10.65 13.33 -21.34
N GLY A 168 9.60 13.10 -22.13
CA GLY A 168 9.79 12.62 -23.49
C GLY A 168 8.54 12.75 -24.34
N GLU A 169 8.78 12.92 -25.64
CA GLU A 169 7.76 12.86 -26.67
C GLU A 169 7.81 11.50 -27.34
N ALA A 170 6.81 10.69 -27.06
CA ALA A 170 6.70 9.33 -27.54
C ALA A 170 5.34 9.08 -28.20
N TYR A 171 5.31 8.14 -29.12
CA TYR A 171 4.09 7.57 -29.66
C TYR A 171 4.03 6.10 -29.30
N LEU A 172 2.88 5.65 -28.81
CA LEU A 172 2.67 4.26 -28.44
C LEU A 172 1.27 3.79 -28.82
N ASP A 173 1.21 2.72 -29.60
CA ASP A 173 0.03 1.90 -29.83
C ASP A 173 0.38 0.40 -29.69
N PRO A 174 -0.61 -0.51 -29.65
CA PRO A 174 -0.33 -1.94 -29.46
C PRO A 174 0.60 -2.59 -30.50
N ARG A 175 0.89 -1.94 -31.63
CA ARG A 175 1.70 -2.44 -32.75
C ARG A 175 2.96 -1.61 -33.00
N ARG A 176 2.96 -0.33 -32.65
CA ARG A 176 4.00 0.64 -32.99
C ARG A 176 4.39 1.45 -31.75
N ALA A 177 5.68 1.70 -31.64
CA ALA A 177 6.25 2.58 -30.64
C ALA A 177 7.33 3.41 -31.33
N SER A 178 7.39 4.70 -31.02
CA SER A 178 8.50 5.58 -31.39
C SER A 178 8.76 6.56 -30.27
N LEU A 179 10.02 6.99 -30.16
CA LEU A 179 10.49 8.01 -29.24
C LEU A 179 11.14 9.08 -30.10
N HIS A 180 10.62 10.29 -30.05
CA HIS A 180 11.11 11.42 -30.86
C HIS A 180 12.05 12.31 -30.08
N TYR A 181 11.76 12.47 -28.78
CA TYR A 181 12.55 13.29 -27.88
C TYR A 181 12.54 12.65 -26.49
N LEU A 182 13.68 12.71 -25.83
CA LEU A 182 13.82 12.36 -24.43
C LEU A 182 14.72 13.39 -23.75
N ALA A 183 14.36 13.79 -22.54
CA ALA A 183 15.17 14.64 -21.70
C ALA A 183 15.24 14.10 -20.28
N LEU A 184 16.44 14.11 -19.73
CA LEU A 184 16.73 13.74 -18.35
C LEU A 184 17.33 14.95 -17.64
N GLN A 185 16.61 15.44 -16.63
CA GLN A 185 17.10 16.49 -15.74
C GLN A 185 17.58 15.88 -14.42
N MET A 186 18.78 16.24 -14.00
CA MET A 186 19.44 15.78 -12.77
C MET A 186 20.00 17.00 -12.03
N GLY A 187 19.28 17.47 -11.01
CA GLY A 187 19.55 18.78 -10.41
C GLY A 187 19.46 19.90 -11.45
N ASP A 188 20.55 20.65 -11.61
CA ASP A 188 20.64 21.76 -12.59
C ASP A 188 21.07 21.30 -14.00
N ALA A 189 21.52 20.05 -14.15
CA ALA A 189 21.94 19.52 -15.44
C ALA A 189 20.74 18.98 -16.22
N MET A 190 20.68 19.28 -17.52
CA MET A 190 19.68 18.74 -18.45
C MET A 190 20.39 18.09 -19.63
N ILE A 191 20.06 16.84 -19.90
CA ILE A 191 20.53 16.07 -21.03
C ILE A 191 19.36 15.80 -21.96
N GLU A 192 19.53 16.07 -23.25
CA GLU A 192 18.49 15.94 -24.25
C GLU A 192 18.95 15.03 -25.39
N TRP A 193 18.05 14.17 -25.86
CA TRP A 193 18.25 13.31 -27.01
C TRP A 193 17.15 13.57 -28.04
N GLU A 194 17.57 14.05 -29.20
CA GLU A 194 16.76 14.16 -30.41
C GLU A 194 17.48 13.37 -31.52
N THR A 195 17.30 12.04 -31.51
CA THR A 195 18.01 11.12 -32.40
C THR A 195 17.14 9.94 -32.81
N ASP A 196 17.33 9.49 -34.06
CA ASP A 196 16.75 8.24 -34.55
C ASP A 196 17.55 7.00 -34.08
N ASP A 197 18.78 7.18 -33.60
CA ASP A 197 19.59 6.10 -33.03
C ASP A 197 19.19 5.83 -31.57
N LEU A 198 18.13 5.04 -31.42
CA LEU A 198 17.63 4.61 -30.12
C LEU A 198 18.64 3.74 -29.34
N SER A 199 19.60 3.11 -30.02
CA SER A 199 20.63 2.32 -29.34
C SER A 199 21.58 3.25 -28.58
N ASP A 200 22.14 4.23 -29.28
CA ASP A 200 23.02 5.22 -28.65
C ASP A 200 22.31 5.97 -27.51
N LEU A 201 21.05 6.37 -27.75
CA LEU A 201 20.21 7.00 -26.73
C LEU A 201 20.08 6.14 -25.47
N PHE A 202 19.73 4.85 -25.59
CA PHE A 202 19.56 3.98 -24.40
C PHE A 202 20.88 3.69 -23.69
N HIS A 203 21.98 3.51 -24.41
CA HIS A 203 23.30 3.36 -23.80
C HIS A 203 23.72 4.64 -23.05
N SER A 204 23.47 5.81 -23.64
CA SER A 204 23.73 7.11 -23.03
C SER A 204 22.86 7.33 -21.79
N LEU A 205 21.55 7.09 -21.88
CA LEU A 205 20.61 7.18 -20.76
C LEU A 205 21.05 6.29 -19.59
N ASN A 206 21.39 5.02 -19.86
CA ASN A 206 21.88 4.10 -18.83
C ASN A 206 23.15 4.63 -18.17
N ALA A 207 24.10 5.16 -18.92
CA ALA A 207 25.34 5.71 -18.36
C ALA A 207 25.08 6.86 -17.39
N TYR A 208 24.15 7.77 -17.70
CA TYR A 208 23.77 8.84 -16.77
C TYR A 208 23.01 8.33 -15.54
N LEU A 209 22.13 7.35 -15.72
CA LEU A 209 21.39 6.75 -14.60
C LEU A 209 22.31 5.96 -13.65
N ASP A 210 23.36 5.33 -14.18
CA ASP A 210 24.36 4.60 -13.40
C ASP A 210 25.32 5.56 -12.66
N ASP A 211 25.73 6.65 -13.32
CA ASP A 211 26.66 7.64 -12.76
C ASP A 211 26.00 8.50 -11.67
N TRP A 212 24.80 9.03 -11.92
CA TRP A 212 24.14 9.94 -11.00
C TRP A 212 23.38 9.22 -9.87
N ASP A 213 22.96 7.98 -10.13
CA ASP A 213 22.16 7.13 -9.24
C ASP A 213 20.95 7.82 -8.58
N PRO A 214 19.92 8.24 -9.37
CA PRO A 214 18.69 8.77 -8.82
C PRO A 214 17.99 7.79 -7.87
N ASP A 215 17.42 8.31 -6.78
CA ASP A 215 16.47 7.57 -5.95
C ASP A 215 15.06 7.63 -6.54
N LEU A 216 14.72 8.75 -7.19
CA LEU A 216 13.40 8.99 -7.74
C LEU A 216 13.52 9.42 -9.20
N ILE A 217 12.71 8.79 -10.06
CA ILE A 217 12.48 9.21 -11.44
C ILE A 217 11.06 9.78 -11.51
N TRP A 218 10.98 11.09 -11.65
CA TRP A 218 9.74 11.86 -11.77
C TRP A 218 9.40 12.03 -13.24
N THR A 219 8.17 11.75 -13.63
CA THR A 219 7.72 11.86 -15.04
C THR A 219 6.43 12.65 -15.15
N THR A 220 6.11 13.11 -16.36
CA THR A 220 4.78 13.63 -16.72
C THR A 220 4.17 12.76 -17.82
N GLY A 221 3.15 11.96 -17.51
CA GLY A 221 2.59 10.95 -18.44
C GLY A 221 3.45 9.69 -18.56
N GLY A 222 4.25 9.41 -17.53
CA GLY A 222 5.13 8.25 -17.46
C GLY A 222 4.40 6.93 -17.51
N ASP A 223 3.38 6.77 -16.68
CA ASP A 223 2.60 5.53 -16.55
C ASP A 223 1.81 5.23 -17.83
N SER A 224 1.18 6.26 -18.40
CA SER A 224 0.30 6.13 -19.56
C SER A 224 1.04 5.89 -20.90
N LEU A 225 2.27 6.42 -21.03
CA LEU A 225 2.92 6.57 -22.34
C LEU A 225 4.43 6.31 -22.31
N LEU A 226 5.17 7.09 -21.52
CA LEU A 226 6.64 7.11 -21.65
C LEU A 226 7.28 5.80 -21.19
N MET A 227 6.99 5.34 -19.97
CA MET A 227 7.53 4.08 -19.44
C MET A 227 7.17 2.87 -20.30
N PRO A 228 5.90 2.62 -20.67
CA PRO A 228 5.57 1.49 -21.53
C PRO A 228 6.23 1.59 -22.91
N CYS A 229 6.39 2.78 -23.47
CA CYS A 229 7.08 2.98 -24.75
C CYS A 229 8.57 2.64 -24.64
N LEU A 230 9.25 3.17 -23.62
CA LEU A 230 10.66 2.89 -23.35
C LEU A 230 10.90 1.39 -23.18
N PHE A 231 10.11 0.71 -22.34
CA PHE A 231 10.25 -0.74 -22.15
C PHE A 231 10.01 -1.54 -23.42
N HIS A 232 9.06 -1.11 -24.25
CA HIS A 232 8.75 -1.80 -25.52
C HIS A 232 9.86 -1.62 -26.55
N LEU A 233 10.41 -0.42 -26.69
CA LEU A 233 11.53 -0.12 -27.59
C LEU A 233 12.80 -0.84 -27.14
N ALA A 234 13.13 -0.76 -25.85
CA ALA A 234 14.24 -1.47 -25.23
C ALA A 234 14.16 -2.98 -25.47
N GLY A 235 12.98 -3.58 -25.29
CA GLY A 235 12.74 -4.99 -25.57
C GLY A 235 12.92 -5.37 -27.04
N ARG A 236 12.57 -4.48 -27.99
CA ARG A 236 12.79 -4.69 -29.43
C ARG A 236 14.27 -4.65 -29.82
N LEU A 237 15.03 -3.74 -29.20
CA LEU A 237 16.47 -3.59 -29.44
C LEU A 237 17.32 -4.56 -28.62
N ASN A 238 16.71 -5.27 -27.66
CA ASN A 238 17.38 -6.14 -26.70
C ASN A 238 18.45 -5.37 -25.89
N ILE A 239 18.16 -4.12 -25.54
CA ILE A 239 18.99 -3.26 -24.69
C ILE A 239 18.25 -3.11 -23.35
N PRO A 240 18.82 -3.57 -22.23
CA PRO A 240 18.20 -3.38 -20.93
C PRO A 240 18.22 -1.90 -20.53
N LEU A 241 17.14 -1.39 -19.96
CA LEU A 241 17.10 -0.03 -19.39
C LEU A 241 17.41 -0.10 -17.90
N HIS A 242 18.37 0.69 -17.44
CA HIS A 242 18.82 0.77 -16.04
C HIS A 242 17.91 1.71 -15.21
N LEU A 243 16.59 1.59 -15.40
CA LEU A 243 15.60 2.36 -14.64
C LEU A 243 15.41 1.79 -13.22
N ASP A 244 15.56 0.47 -13.03
CA ASP A 244 15.66 -0.11 -11.68
C ASP A 244 17.11 -0.14 -11.23
N ARG A 245 17.31 -0.14 -9.90
CA ARG A 245 18.59 -0.60 -9.33
C ARG A 245 18.67 -2.12 -9.30
N GLU A 246 17.53 -2.81 -9.23
CA GLU A 246 17.50 -4.27 -9.27
C GLU A 246 17.72 -4.82 -10.68
N LEU A 247 18.48 -5.91 -10.76
CA LEU A 247 18.78 -6.56 -12.03
C LEU A 247 17.73 -7.61 -12.40
N ASN A 248 17.60 -7.88 -13.70
CA ASN A 248 16.76 -8.96 -14.25
C ASN A 248 15.25 -8.86 -13.95
N ILE A 249 14.74 -7.64 -13.78
CA ILE A 249 13.31 -7.42 -13.52
C ILE A 249 12.47 -7.77 -14.75
N ARG A 250 11.59 -8.77 -14.59
CA ARG A 250 10.63 -9.15 -15.62
C ARG A 250 9.33 -8.36 -15.44
N ARG A 251 9.14 -7.34 -16.26
CA ARG A 251 7.90 -6.55 -16.30
C ARG A 251 6.95 -7.03 -17.39
N LYS A 252 5.66 -7.09 -17.06
CA LYS A 252 4.60 -7.22 -18.06
C LYS A 252 4.20 -5.82 -18.50
N ILE A 253 4.40 -5.50 -19.78
CA ILE A 253 3.93 -4.24 -20.37
C ILE A 253 2.43 -4.38 -20.62
N SER A 254 1.62 -3.51 -20.01
CA SER A 254 0.16 -3.45 -20.16
C SER A 254 -0.24 -2.02 -20.50
N LEU A 255 -0.89 -1.82 -21.64
CA LEU A 255 -1.43 -0.51 -22.03
C LEU A 255 -2.85 -0.27 -21.49
N GLU A 256 -3.46 -1.30 -20.91
CA GLU A 256 -4.82 -1.22 -20.37
C GLU A 256 -4.80 -0.70 -18.93
N GLY A 257 -5.45 0.43 -18.72
CA GLY A 257 -5.79 0.96 -17.40
C GLY A 257 -7.05 0.33 -16.80
N ARG A 258 -7.53 0.88 -15.68
CA ARG A 258 -8.76 0.43 -15.01
C ARG A 258 -9.65 1.61 -14.65
N SER A 259 -10.95 1.45 -14.88
CA SER A 259 -11.95 2.42 -14.42
C SER A 259 -12.59 1.98 -13.10
N TYR A 260 -12.83 2.91 -12.19
CA TYR A 260 -13.59 2.69 -10.96
C TYR A 260 -14.51 3.87 -10.68
N VAL A 261 -15.60 3.62 -9.94
CA VAL A 261 -16.54 4.67 -9.52
C VAL A 261 -16.12 5.16 -8.13
N SER A 262 -15.92 6.46 -7.98
CA SER A 262 -15.65 7.12 -6.69
C SER A 262 -16.43 8.43 -6.61
N TYR A 263 -17.18 8.62 -5.52
CA TYR A 263 -18.03 9.80 -5.30
C TYR A 263 -18.96 10.13 -6.50
N GLY A 264 -19.55 9.10 -7.12
CA GLY A 264 -20.44 9.27 -8.28
C GLY A 264 -19.73 9.63 -9.60
N ARG A 265 -18.39 9.69 -9.63
CA ARG A 265 -17.59 9.92 -10.84
C ARG A 265 -16.89 8.64 -11.28
N ILE A 266 -16.80 8.40 -12.59
CA ILE A 266 -15.96 7.34 -13.16
C ILE A 266 -14.55 7.92 -13.31
N VAL A 267 -13.60 7.34 -12.59
CA VAL A 267 -12.19 7.69 -12.66
C VAL A 267 -11.48 6.59 -13.44
N TYR A 268 -10.83 6.96 -14.54
CA TYR A 268 -9.91 6.07 -15.26
C TYR A 268 -8.52 6.19 -14.63
N ARG A 269 -7.84 5.06 -14.45
CA ARG A 269 -6.48 4.98 -13.93
C ARG A 269 -5.59 4.28 -14.93
N ASP A 270 -4.46 4.90 -15.25
CA ASP A 270 -3.43 4.32 -16.10
C ASP A 270 -2.77 3.08 -15.46
N PRO A 271 -2.11 2.23 -16.27
CA PRO A 271 -1.28 1.14 -15.74
C PRO A 271 -0.18 1.63 -14.80
N ASP A 272 0.17 0.81 -13.79
CA ASP A 272 1.22 1.16 -12.82
C ASP A 272 2.58 0.64 -13.32
N TYR A 273 3.60 1.51 -13.44
CA TYR A 273 4.99 1.13 -13.80
C TYR A 273 6.01 1.39 -12.68
N PRO A 274 5.86 0.78 -11.49
CA PRO A 274 6.81 0.98 -10.40
C PRO A 274 8.20 0.42 -10.75
N LEU A 275 9.23 1.03 -10.16
CA LEU A 275 10.64 0.64 -10.29
C LEU A 275 11.13 0.03 -8.99
N TRP A 276 12.11 -0.87 -9.06
CA TRP A 276 12.67 -1.57 -7.90
C TRP A 276 14.04 -1.00 -7.52
N GLY A 277 14.13 -0.53 -6.28
CA GLY A 277 15.29 0.18 -5.75
C GLY A 277 15.39 1.63 -6.23
N ARG A 278 14.46 2.09 -7.08
CA ARG A 278 14.18 3.50 -7.37
C ARG A 278 12.68 3.71 -7.30
N TRP A 279 12.24 4.94 -7.06
CA TRP A 279 10.84 5.28 -7.14
C TRP A 279 10.50 5.85 -8.51
N HIS A 280 9.43 5.36 -9.12
CA HIS A 280 8.79 6.05 -10.24
C HIS A 280 7.48 6.69 -9.78
N ILE A 281 7.41 8.00 -9.97
CA ILE A 281 6.22 8.82 -9.72
C ILE A 281 5.86 9.53 -11.02
N ASP A 282 4.62 9.33 -11.46
CA ASP A 282 4.04 10.07 -12.58
C ASP A 282 3.15 11.19 -12.03
N HIS A 283 3.55 12.42 -12.32
CA HIS A 283 2.82 13.64 -11.97
C HIS A 283 1.34 13.56 -12.36
N ARG A 284 1.01 13.05 -13.55
CA ARG A 284 -0.38 13.00 -14.04
C ARG A 284 -1.23 11.95 -13.35
N ASN A 285 -0.61 10.87 -12.88
CA ASN A 285 -1.30 9.75 -12.23
C ASN A 285 -1.21 9.82 -10.70
N CYS A 286 -0.49 10.81 -10.17
CA CYS A 286 -0.36 11.04 -8.74
C CYS A 286 -1.62 11.71 -8.19
N PHE A 287 -2.36 10.99 -7.33
CA PHE A 287 -3.63 11.48 -6.78
C PHE A 287 -3.47 12.77 -5.95
N LEU A 288 -2.35 12.90 -5.24
CA LEU A 288 -2.10 13.99 -4.31
C LEU A 288 -1.46 15.22 -4.96
N ASP A 289 -1.05 15.13 -6.21
CA ASP A 289 -0.23 16.16 -6.86
C ASP A 289 -0.97 17.50 -7.09
N HIS A 290 -2.30 17.47 -7.19
CA HIS A 290 -3.11 18.70 -7.21
C HIS A 290 -3.25 19.38 -5.84
N GLU A 291 -2.92 18.69 -4.75
CA GLU A 291 -3.16 19.14 -3.37
C GLU A 291 -1.85 19.27 -2.56
N SER A 292 -0.76 18.59 -2.95
CA SER A 292 0.53 18.57 -2.24
C SER A 292 1.70 18.12 -3.13
N ASP A 293 2.89 18.66 -2.85
CA ASP A 293 4.16 18.26 -3.48
C ASP A 293 4.66 16.87 -2.99
N LEU A 294 5.86 16.46 -3.43
CA LEU A 294 6.51 15.19 -3.03
C LEU A 294 6.54 14.97 -1.51
N ASP A 295 6.75 16.02 -0.72
CA ASP A 295 6.76 15.93 0.75
C ASP A 295 5.40 15.48 1.31
N GLY A 296 4.30 15.98 0.75
CA GLY A 296 2.95 15.57 1.16
C GLY A 296 2.63 14.14 0.76
N LEU A 297 3.13 13.68 -0.38
CA LEU A 297 3.04 12.26 -0.77
C LEU A 297 3.84 11.36 0.18
N ILE A 298 5.07 11.75 0.53
CA ILE A 298 5.90 11.00 1.48
C ILE A 298 5.19 10.93 2.84
N GLU A 299 4.64 12.05 3.32
CA GLU A 299 3.91 12.08 4.59
C GLU A 299 2.65 11.21 4.56
N ALA A 300 1.85 11.31 3.50
CA ALA A 300 0.70 10.44 3.33
C ALA A 300 1.09 8.95 3.32
N SER A 301 2.26 8.62 2.74
CA SER A 301 2.83 7.27 2.75
C SER A 301 3.30 6.82 4.12
N ARG A 302 3.94 7.71 4.90
CA ARG A 302 4.37 7.46 6.29
C ARG A 302 3.16 7.14 7.16
N VAL A 303 2.18 8.04 7.20
CA VAL A 303 0.96 7.90 8.00
C VAL A 303 0.17 6.67 7.59
N SER A 304 0.01 6.44 6.29
CA SER A 304 -0.75 5.28 5.79
C SER A 304 0.02 3.97 5.80
N ARG A 305 1.34 3.99 6.02
CA ARG A 305 2.23 2.81 5.94
C ARG A 305 2.18 2.11 4.57
N LEU A 306 1.89 2.86 3.51
CA LEU A 306 1.87 2.38 2.13
C LEU A 306 3.15 2.76 1.40
N PRO A 307 3.80 1.84 0.65
CA PRO A 307 4.93 2.19 -0.20
C PRO A 307 4.64 3.44 -1.06
N VAL A 308 5.62 4.33 -1.21
CA VAL A 308 5.43 5.66 -1.84
C VAL A 308 4.88 5.55 -3.26
N GLN A 309 5.44 4.67 -4.06
CA GLN A 309 4.97 4.42 -5.44
C GLN A 309 3.51 3.94 -5.49
N ARG A 310 3.05 3.23 -4.45
CA ARG A 310 1.68 2.76 -4.33
C ARG A 310 0.76 3.87 -3.86
N MET A 311 1.16 4.67 -2.86
CA MET A 311 0.34 5.77 -2.37
C MET A 311 0.09 6.81 -3.48
N ALA A 312 1.09 7.08 -4.32
CA ALA A 312 0.95 7.98 -5.47
C ALA A 312 -0.23 7.59 -6.38
N ARG A 313 -0.47 6.29 -6.57
CA ARG A 313 -1.46 5.74 -7.52
C ARG A 313 -2.73 5.22 -6.87
N ARG A 314 -2.98 5.55 -5.60
CA ARG A 314 -4.11 5.03 -4.82
C ARG A 314 -4.85 6.17 -4.13
N SER A 315 -6.14 5.97 -3.90
CA SER A 315 -6.98 6.96 -3.22
C SER A 315 -6.66 7.04 -1.74
N ILE A 316 -6.99 8.16 -1.10
CA ILE A 316 -6.90 8.36 0.35
C ILE A 316 -7.60 7.21 1.12
N GLY A 317 -8.74 6.73 0.62
CA GLY A 317 -9.45 5.60 1.25
C GLY A 317 -8.64 4.29 1.29
N THR A 318 -7.71 4.09 0.35
CA THR A 318 -6.74 2.98 0.40
C THR A 318 -5.75 3.19 1.55
N GLY A 319 -5.28 4.43 1.74
CA GLY A 319 -4.44 4.82 2.86
C GLY A 319 -5.13 4.59 4.21
N ILE A 320 -6.37 5.05 4.37
CA ILE A 320 -7.16 4.81 5.60
C ILE A 320 -7.33 3.30 5.87
N SER A 321 -7.63 2.51 4.83
CA SER A 321 -7.75 1.05 4.98
C SER A 321 -6.43 0.43 5.42
N SER A 322 -5.30 0.96 4.96
CA SER A 322 -3.95 0.52 5.36
C SER A 322 -3.69 0.77 6.85
N VAL A 323 -4.01 1.96 7.36
CA VAL A 323 -3.91 2.28 8.80
C VAL A 323 -4.74 1.31 9.64
N GLN A 324 -5.98 1.02 9.22
CA GLN A 324 -6.85 0.07 9.91
C GLN A 324 -6.28 -1.35 9.91
N MET A 325 -5.75 -1.82 8.77
CA MET A 325 -5.10 -3.13 8.66
C MET A 325 -3.84 -3.21 9.53
N ALA A 326 -3.02 -2.15 9.57
CA ALA A 326 -1.85 -2.07 10.45
C ALA A 326 -2.27 -2.20 11.92
N TYR A 327 -3.28 -1.43 12.35
CA TYR A 327 -3.81 -1.45 13.72
C TYR A 327 -4.26 -2.85 14.16
N VAL A 328 -4.96 -3.57 13.28
CA VAL A 328 -5.47 -4.93 13.51
C VAL A 328 -4.33 -5.94 13.49
N SER A 329 -3.44 -5.87 12.51
CA SER A 329 -2.31 -6.79 12.34
C SER A 329 -1.33 -6.74 13.52
N GLN A 330 -0.98 -5.53 14.00
CA GLN A 330 -0.10 -5.33 15.16
C GLN A 330 -0.67 -5.89 16.47
N ARG A 331 -1.99 -6.09 16.54
CA ARG A 331 -2.68 -6.71 17.68
C ARG A 331 -2.88 -8.22 17.51
N GLY A 332 -2.32 -8.81 16.46
CA GLY A 332 -2.35 -10.25 16.21
C GLY A 332 -3.68 -10.77 15.67
N TYR A 333 -4.56 -9.89 15.18
CA TYR A 333 -5.83 -10.29 14.57
C TYR A 333 -5.62 -10.67 13.09
N PRO A 334 -6.13 -11.84 12.66
CA PRO A 334 -6.06 -12.28 11.27
C PRO A 334 -7.05 -11.47 10.40
N ILE A 335 -6.57 -10.94 9.28
CA ILE A 335 -7.36 -10.06 8.42
C ILE A 335 -8.07 -10.90 7.35
N PRO A 336 -9.41 -10.89 7.27
CA PRO A 336 -10.14 -11.70 6.32
C PRO A 336 -9.93 -11.20 4.88
N TRP A 337 -9.62 -12.11 3.96
CA TRP A 337 -9.43 -11.75 2.55
C TRP A 337 -10.72 -11.23 1.89
N LYS A 338 -11.84 -11.94 2.09
CA LYS A 338 -13.14 -11.51 1.54
C LYS A 338 -13.99 -10.87 2.61
N LYS A 339 -14.38 -9.61 2.39
CA LYS A 339 -15.38 -8.89 3.19
C LYS A 339 -16.72 -9.60 3.03
N SER A 340 -17.05 -10.47 3.97
CA SER A 340 -18.26 -11.30 3.94
C SER A 340 -19.17 -11.09 5.14
N GLN A 341 -18.90 -10.08 5.96
CA GLN A 341 -19.77 -9.72 7.08
C GLN A 341 -20.79 -8.67 6.60
N PRO A 342 -22.03 -9.09 6.27
CA PRO A 342 -23.09 -8.13 6.03
C PRO A 342 -23.44 -7.43 7.34
N GLU A 343 -24.00 -6.24 7.22
CA GLU A 343 -24.69 -5.63 8.35
C GLU A 343 -25.84 -6.55 8.83
N GLY A 344 -26.17 -6.44 10.13
CA GLY A 344 -27.38 -7.06 10.65
C GLY A 344 -28.63 -6.62 9.86
N TRP A 345 -29.65 -7.48 9.84
CA TRP A 345 -30.89 -7.19 9.12
C TRP A 345 -31.54 -5.87 9.57
N LYS A 346 -31.98 -5.06 8.60
CA LYS A 346 -32.69 -3.81 8.82
C LYS A 346 -33.95 -3.76 7.96
N THR A 347 -35.04 -3.22 8.49
CA THR A 347 -36.22 -2.85 7.71
C THR A 347 -35.92 -1.68 6.78
N GLY A 348 -36.71 -1.50 5.72
CA GLY A 348 -36.61 -0.31 4.86
C GLY A 348 -36.77 1.01 5.63
N MET A 349 -37.64 1.04 6.65
CA MET A 349 -37.80 2.21 7.53
C MET A 349 -36.55 2.47 8.36
N GLN A 350 -35.91 1.44 8.90
CA GLN A 350 -34.64 1.60 9.62
C GLN A 350 -33.52 2.13 8.72
N LEU A 351 -33.48 1.73 7.45
CA LEU A 351 -32.50 2.26 6.50
C LEU A 351 -32.72 3.76 6.25
N ILE A 352 -33.97 4.21 6.08
CA ILE A 352 -34.30 5.63 5.89
C ILE A 352 -33.89 6.48 7.11
N VAL A 353 -33.97 5.92 8.32
CA VAL A 353 -33.56 6.62 9.54
C VAL A 353 -32.04 6.57 9.75
N ALA A 354 -31.41 5.44 9.43
CA ALA A 354 -29.98 5.22 9.64
C ALA A 354 -29.08 5.90 8.61
N ASP A 355 -29.50 5.96 7.34
CA ASP A 355 -28.69 6.50 6.23
C ASP A 355 -29.03 7.96 5.95
N ARG A 356 -29.00 8.79 7.00
CA ARG A 356 -29.23 10.24 6.90
C ARG A 356 -27.91 10.97 6.71
N GLY A 357 -27.89 11.90 5.77
CA GLY A 357 -26.81 12.87 5.63
C GLY A 357 -26.75 13.87 6.80
N GLY A 358 -25.74 14.73 6.79
CA GLY A 358 -25.61 15.82 7.76
C GLY A 358 -26.84 16.74 7.74
N MET A 359 -27.24 17.23 8.92
CA MET A 359 -28.32 18.20 9.04
C MET A 359 -27.90 19.53 8.39
N THR A 360 -28.71 20.01 7.44
CA THR A 360 -28.49 21.30 6.78
C THR A 360 -29.66 22.24 7.08
N TYR A 361 -29.35 23.46 7.49
CA TYR A 361 -30.35 24.51 7.66
C TYR A 361 -30.49 25.26 6.34
N MET A 362 -31.71 25.41 5.83
CA MET A 362 -31.95 26.25 4.65
C MET A 362 -31.73 27.73 5.01
N PRO A 363 -30.73 28.40 4.42
CA PRO A 363 -30.52 29.82 4.68
C PRO A 363 -31.66 30.64 4.03
N LYS A 364 -32.00 31.78 4.62
CA LYS A 364 -32.92 32.73 3.99
C LYS A 364 -32.18 33.42 2.84
N PRO A 365 -32.71 33.44 1.59
CA PRO A 365 -32.06 34.14 0.48
C PRO A 365 -31.92 35.63 0.76
N GLY A 366 -30.73 36.18 0.52
CA GLY A 366 -30.43 37.60 0.75
C GLY A 366 -28.94 37.90 0.64
N ALA A 367 -28.60 39.19 0.60
CA ALA A 367 -27.23 39.66 0.77
C ALA A 367 -26.99 39.92 2.26
N TYR A 368 -25.90 39.38 2.80
CA TYR A 368 -25.52 39.51 4.20
C TYR A 368 -24.12 40.07 4.30
N GLU A 369 -23.90 40.95 5.27
CA GLU A 369 -22.59 41.45 5.67
C GLU A 369 -22.21 40.86 7.03
N ASN A 370 -20.92 40.83 7.38
CA ASN A 370 -20.40 40.31 8.66
C ASN A 370 -20.75 38.84 8.94
N VAL A 371 -20.64 37.97 7.92
CA VAL A 371 -20.85 36.52 8.07
C VAL A 371 -19.59 35.87 8.62
N VAL A 372 -19.76 34.99 9.61
CA VAL A 372 -18.68 34.17 10.20
C VAL A 372 -18.94 32.72 9.87
N GLU A 373 -17.92 32.04 9.36
CA GLU A 373 -17.91 30.59 9.16
C GLU A 373 -17.23 29.91 10.35
N LEU A 374 -17.89 28.88 10.89
CA LEU A 374 -17.35 28.03 11.95
C LEU A 374 -17.36 26.60 11.44
N ASP A 375 -16.18 25.98 11.38
CA ASP A 375 -16.03 24.58 11.00
C ASP A 375 -15.56 23.74 12.19
N PHE A 376 -16.09 22.53 12.30
CA PHE A 376 -15.67 21.54 13.30
C PHE A 376 -14.57 20.67 12.70
N ILE A 377 -13.33 20.88 13.17
CA ILE A 377 -12.18 20.09 12.76
C ILE A 377 -12.50 18.59 12.93
N SER A 378 -12.52 17.85 11.81
CA SER A 378 -12.65 16.40 11.80
C SER A 378 -13.85 15.85 12.58
N MET A 379 -15.02 16.49 12.47
CA MET A 379 -16.23 16.13 13.24
C MET A 379 -16.54 14.62 13.26
N TYR A 380 -16.58 13.95 12.10
CA TYR A 380 -16.88 12.51 12.03
C TYR A 380 -15.80 11.64 12.70
N PRO A 381 -14.50 11.81 12.40
CA PRO A 381 -13.44 11.15 13.16
C PRO A 381 -13.56 11.37 14.69
N SER A 382 -13.82 12.60 15.15
CA SER A 382 -13.99 12.87 16.58
C SER A 382 -15.19 12.11 17.18
N ILE A 383 -16.31 12.02 16.47
CA ILE A 383 -17.47 11.20 16.89
C ILE A 383 -17.07 9.72 16.96
N MET A 384 -16.40 9.18 15.95
CA MET A 384 -15.97 7.79 15.92
C MET A 384 -15.01 7.45 17.07
N THR A 385 -14.10 8.36 17.37
CA THR A 385 -13.14 8.23 18.47
C THR A 385 -13.81 8.32 19.83
N ASN A 386 -14.61 9.37 20.08
CA ASN A 386 -15.20 9.65 21.38
C ASN A 386 -16.30 8.66 21.76
N PHE A 387 -17.09 8.21 20.78
CA PHE A 387 -18.20 7.29 21.00
C PHE A 387 -17.90 5.85 20.60
N ASN A 388 -16.62 5.52 20.32
CA ASN A 388 -16.18 4.16 19.99
C ASN A 388 -16.93 3.51 18.81
N ILE A 389 -17.24 4.28 17.76
CA ILE A 389 -17.99 3.81 16.60
C ILE A 389 -17.07 3.02 15.67
N SER A 390 -17.36 1.73 15.51
CA SER A 390 -16.67 0.80 14.60
C SER A 390 -17.60 -0.39 14.29
N PRO A 391 -17.51 -1.05 13.12
CA PRO A 391 -18.44 -2.11 12.73
C PRO A 391 -18.63 -3.23 13.78
N GLU A 392 -17.56 -3.60 14.46
CA GLU A 392 -17.53 -4.65 15.47
C GLU A 392 -17.91 -4.17 16.89
N THR A 393 -18.01 -2.87 17.13
CA THR A 393 -18.44 -2.31 18.42
C THR A 393 -19.93 -2.01 18.46
N ILE A 394 -20.60 -1.94 17.32
CA ILE A 394 -22.05 -1.73 17.22
C ILE A 394 -22.81 -3.03 17.49
N ASP A 395 -23.78 -2.98 18.40
CA ASP A 395 -24.65 -4.08 18.82
C ASP A 395 -23.92 -5.39 19.15
N CYS A 396 -22.73 -5.26 19.74
CA CYS A 396 -21.88 -6.38 20.07
C CYS A 396 -22.53 -7.32 21.11
N ALA A 397 -22.27 -8.62 20.97
CA ALA A 397 -22.83 -9.63 21.88
C ALA A 397 -22.31 -9.52 23.32
N CYS A 398 -21.18 -8.85 23.55
CA CYS A 398 -20.56 -8.77 24.88
C CYS A 398 -21.14 -7.67 25.78
N CYS A 399 -21.90 -6.71 25.24
CA CYS A 399 -22.50 -5.60 25.98
C CYS A 399 -24.01 -5.52 25.74
N PRO A 400 -24.80 -6.53 26.16
CA PRO A 400 -26.23 -6.53 25.93
C PRO A 400 -26.95 -5.35 26.62
N ASP A 401 -26.42 -4.92 27.77
CA ASP A 401 -27.00 -3.90 28.64
C ASP A 401 -26.18 -2.61 28.66
N ALA A 402 -25.43 -2.30 27.58
CA ALA A 402 -24.66 -1.05 27.49
C ALA A 402 -25.53 0.15 27.85
N GLU A 403 -24.99 1.15 28.55
CA GLU A 403 -25.78 2.31 28.97
C GLU A 403 -25.96 3.28 27.80
N TYR A 404 -24.91 3.48 27.02
CA TYR A 404 -24.95 4.37 25.88
C TYR A 404 -25.75 3.77 24.71
N ARG A 405 -26.59 4.60 24.10
CA ARG A 405 -27.40 4.29 22.92
C ARG A 405 -27.20 5.40 21.90
N VAL A 406 -26.93 5.02 20.65
CA VAL A 406 -26.82 6.00 19.56
C VAL A 406 -28.16 6.75 19.44
N PRO A 407 -28.17 8.10 19.50
CA PRO A 407 -29.40 8.89 19.40
C PRO A 407 -30.21 8.54 18.14
N GLU A 408 -31.54 8.52 18.26
CA GLU A 408 -32.52 8.14 17.22
C GLU A 408 -32.47 6.67 16.75
N LEU A 409 -31.29 6.06 16.66
CA LEU A 409 -31.08 4.71 16.14
C LEU A 409 -31.15 3.62 17.21
N GLY A 410 -30.85 3.96 18.46
CA GLY A 410 -30.89 3.03 19.59
C GLY A 410 -29.81 1.94 19.57
N TYR A 411 -28.85 2.01 18.65
CA TYR A 411 -27.76 1.04 18.59
C TYR A 411 -26.90 1.10 19.85
N ARG A 412 -26.48 -0.07 20.31
CA ARG A 412 -25.59 -0.22 21.47
C ARG A 412 -24.16 -0.10 21.00
N VAL A 413 -23.31 0.52 21.80
CA VAL A 413 -21.88 0.58 21.51
C VAL A 413 -21.11 -0.17 22.58
N CYS A 414 -20.07 -0.87 22.17
CA CYS A 414 -19.24 -1.66 23.07
C CYS A 414 -18.50 -0.77 24.07
N GLU A 415 -18.65 -1.08 25.36
CA GLU A 415 -17.95 -0.41 26.47
C GLU A 415 -16.73 -1.23 26.96
N LYS A 416 -16.58 -2.47 26.48
CA LYS A 416 -15.53 -3.42 26.94
C LYS A 416 -14.26 -3.42 26.10
N ARG A 417 -14.33 -2.97 24.84
CA ARG A 417 -13.18 -2.95 23.93
C ARG A 417 -13.24 -1.75 23.01
N LYS A 418 -12.06 -1.22 22.66
CA LYS A 418 -11.90 -0.18 21.63
C LYS A 418 -12.05 -0.79 20.24
N GLY A 419 -12.81 -0.14 19.38
CA GLY A 419 -13.00 -0.57 18.00
C GLY A 419 -11.78 -0.29 17.11
N MET A 420 -11.65 -0.98 15.98
CA MET A 420 -10.58 -0.79 15.00
C MET A 420 -10.61 0.61 14.42
N ILE A 421 -11.77 1.09 13.92
CA ILE A 421 -11.83 2.42 13.32
C ILE A 421 -11.46 3.46 14.38
N SER A 422 -12.15 3.41 15.51
CA SER A 422 -11.93 4.31 16.65
C SER A 422 -10.49 4.28 17.17
N GLY A 423 -9.86 3.11 17.24
CA GLY A 423 -8.47 2.97 17.67
C GLY A 423 -7.47 3.44 16.63
N SER A 424 -7.69 3.11 15.35
CA SER A 424 -6.79 3.47 14.24
C SER A 424 -6.68 4.97 13.98
N LEU A 425 -7.67 5.76 14.41
CA LEU A 425 -7.67 7.22 14.26
C LEU A 425 -6.83 7.96 15.31
N ILE A 426 -6.37 7.25 16.36
CA ILE A 426 -5.60 7.81 17.49
C ILE A 426 -4.24 7.11 17.61
N ALA A 427 -3.99 6.08 16.79
CA ALA A 427 -2.89 5.15 16.94
C ALA A 427 -1.63 5.56 16.18
#